data_AF-A0A924XI29-F1
#
_entry.id   AF-A0A924XI29-F1
#
_cell.length_a   1.000
_cell.length_b   1.000
_cell.length_c   1.000
_cell.angle_alpha   90.00
_cell.angle_beta   90.00
_cell.angle_gamma   90.00
#
_symmetry.space_group_name_H-M   'P 1'
#
loop_
_entity.id
_entity.type
_entity.pdbx_description
1 polymer ?
#
loop_
_entity_poly.entity_id
_entity_poly.type
_entity_poly.pdbx_seq_one_letter_code
_entity_poly.pdbx_strand_id
1 'polypeptide(L)'
;MGADGDGVATLPDGGSLYVPDALPGELVQPGALTRRGEGWTADAVVLEPSPDRITPPCPHFGPCGGCTLQHWRDSAYAEWKAGQVVDALRRMDVAIDAPVLARSPPASRRRMDLAIRRDGPA
;
A
#
# COMPACT_ATOMS: atom_id res chain seq x y z
N MET A 1 2.69 -3.99 6.93
CA MET A 1 1.93 -3.62 5.73
C MET A 1 1.21 -4.86 5.21
N GLY A 2 -0.05 -4.70 4.78
CA GLY A 2 -0.86 -5.78 4.22
C GLY A 2 -0.47 -6.15 2.80
N ALA A 3 -0.99 -7.27 2.30
CA ALA A 3 -0.66 -7.78 0.96
C ALA A 3 -1.05 -6.81 -0.18
N ASP A 4 -2.15 -6.08 0.01
CA ASP A 4 -2.69 -5.12 -0.96
C ASP A 4 -1.97 -3.75 -0.91
N GLY A 5 -1.01 -3.58 0.01
CA GLY A 5 -0.31 -2.31 0.23
C GLY A 5 -0.94 -1.41 1.28
N ASP A 6 -2.01 -1.85 1.95
CA ASP A 6 -2.62 -1.09 3.04
C ASP A 6 -1.74 -1.10 4.30
N GLY A 7 -1.76 -0.01 5.06
CA GLY A 7 -1.34 -0.01 6.46
C GLY A 7 -2.18 -1.01 7.25
N VAL A 8 -1.57 -1.72 8.21
CA VAL A 8 -2.27 -2.69 9.05
C VAL A 8 -1.95 -2.40 10.50
N ALA A 9 -3.00 -2.23 11.30
CA ALA A 9 -2.93 -2.08 12.75
C ALA A 9 -3.79 -3.15 13.42
N THR A 10 -3.40 -3.53 14.64
CA THR A 10 -4.20 -4.41 15.50
C THR A 10 -5.02 -3.55 16.45
N LEU A 11 -6.33 -3.74 16.45
CA LEU A 11 -7.26 -3.08 17.37
C LEU A 11 -7.18 -3.69 18.78
N PRO A 12 -7.64 -2.98 19.82
CA PRO A 12 -7.59 -3.48 21.20
C PRO A 12 -8.32 -4.82 21.42
N ASP A 13 -9.32 -5.13 20.59
CA ASP A 13 -10.09 -6.39 20.62
C ASP A 13 -9.42 -7.53 19.83
N GLY A 14 -8.21 -7.30 19.29
CA GLY A 14 -7.49 -8.24 18.44
C GLY A 14 -7.91 -8.22 16.96
N GLY A 15 -8.89 -7.39 16.59
CA GLY A 15 -9.30 -7.20 15.20
C GLY A 15 -8.21 -6.54 14.35
N SER A 16 -8.24 -6.77 13.03
CA SER A 16 -7.35 -6.08 12.09
C SER A 16 -8.04 -4.82 11.54
N LEU A 17 -7.31 -3.70 11.56
CA LEU A 17 -7.68 -2.46 10.88
C LEU A 17 -6.75 -2.26 9.68
N TYR A 18 -7.34 -2.17 8.49
CA TYR A 18 -6.67 -1.82 7.25
C TYR A 18 -6.80 -0.32 7.00
N VAL A 19 -5.69 0.36 6.74
CA VAL A 19 -5.63 1.80 6.55
C VAL A 19 -5.00 2.08 5.19
N PRO A 20 -5.80 2.39 4.16
CA PRO A 20 -5.27 2.80 2.86
C PRO A 20 -4.30 3.98 2.99
N ASP A 21 -3.28 4.02 2.13
CA ASP A 21 -2.26 5.07 2.06
C ASP A 21 -1.40 5.30 3.31
N ALA A 22 -1.57 4.50 4.37
CA ALA A 22 -0.70 4.51 5.54
C ALA A 22 0.50 3.57 5.37
N LEU A 23 1.67 4.00 5.84
CA LEU A 23 2.91 3.24 5.82
C LEU A 23 3.23 2.64 7.20
N PRO A 24 4.11 1.62 7.27
CA PRO A 24 4.65 1.13 8.53
C PRO A 24 5.39 2.25 9.28
N GLY A 25 5.17 2.30 10.60
CA GLY A 25 5.81 3.28 11.49
C GLY A 25 5.11 4.63 11.59
N GLU A 26 3.95 4.79 10.95
CA GLU A 26 3.19 6.05 11.03
C GLU A 26 2.24 6.10 12.22
N LEU A 27 2.10 7.30 12.77
CA LEU A 27 0.97 7.62 13.64
C LEU A 27 -0.15 8.20 12.79
N VAL A 28 -1.31 7.55 12.81
CA VAL A 28 -2.48 7.94 12.02
C VAL A 28 -3.71 8.08 12.91
N GLN A 29 -4.60 8.99 12.54
CA GLN A 29 -5.93 9.12 13.13
C GLN A 29 -6.95 8.54 12.15
N PRO A 30 -7.52 7.35 12.43
CA PRO A 30 -8.53 6.75 11.58
C PRO A 30 -9.85 7.52 11.67
N GLY A 31 -10.54 7.61 10.55
CA GLY A 31 -11.91 8.10 10.47
C GLY A 31 -12.93 7.04 10.90
N ALA A 32 -14.13 7.11 10.30
CA ALA A 32 -15.18 6.13 10.58
C ALA A 32 -14.78 4.72 10.12
N LEU A 33 -14.82 3.75 11.04
CA LEU A 33 -14.54 2.37 10.72
C LEU A 33 -15.68 1.75 9.92
N THR A 34 -15.34 1.05 8.84
CA THR A 34 -16.26 0.27 8.03
C THR A 34 -15.81 -1.19 7.97
N ARG A 35 -16.75 -2.13 7.82
CA ARG A 35 -16.41 -3.57 7.77
C ARG A 35 -15.70 -3.92 6.47
N ARG A 36 -14.59 -4.67 6.57
CA ARG A 36 -13.87 -5.26 5.42
C ARG A 36 -13.52 -6.71 5.74
N GLY A 37 -14.34 -7.64 5.23
CA GLY A 37 -14.26 -9.06 5.60
C GLY A 37 -14.38 -9.26 7.11
N GLU A 38 -13.47 -10.03 7.69
CA GLU A 38 -13.39 -10.26 9.14
C GLU A 38 -12.83 -9.05 9.92
N GLY A 39 -12.25 -8.06 9.23
CA GLY A 39 -11.63 -6.87 9.83
C GLY A 39 -12.41 -5.58 9.61
N TRP A 40 -11.69 -4.47 9.76
CA TRP A 40 -12.19 -3.11 9.59
C TRP A 40 -11.29 -2.34 8.61
N THR A 41 -11.84 -1.31 7.97
CA THR A 41 -11.07 -0.38 7.14
C THR A 41 -11.50 1.05 7.42
N ALA A 42 -10.56 1.98 7.35
CA ALA A 42 -10.84 3.40 7.48
C ALA A 42 -9.78 4.22 6.74
N ASP A 43 -10.22 5.29 6.07
CA ASP A 43 -9.32 6.37 5.69
C ASP A 43 -8.76 7.01 6.96
N ALA A 44 -7.53 7.49 6.89
CA ALA A 44 -6.87 8.10 8.03
C ALA A 44 -6.11 9.36 7.65
N VAL A 45 -6.01 10.27 8.63
CA VAL A 45 -5.09 11.40 8.56
C VAL A 45 -3.77 10.97 9.17
N VAL A 46 -2.67 11.16 8.44
CA VAL A 46 -1.33 10.93 8.97
C VAL A 46 -0.97 12.09 9.90
N LEU A 47 -0.72 11.79 11.18
CA LEU A 47 -0.30 12.75 12.19
C LEU A 47 1.22 12.83 12.25
N GLU A 48 1.90 11.68 12.23
CA GLU A 48 3.35 11.59 12.19
C GLU A 48 3.77 10.68 11.04
N PRO A 49 4.41 11.23 9.99
CA PRO A 49 4.80 10.45 8.83
C PRO A 49 6.00 9.56 9.13
N SER A 50 6.05 8.42 8.44
CA SER A 50 7.18 7.49 8.50
C SER A 50 8.42 8.14 7.88
N PRO A 51 9.65 7.83 8.35
CA PRO A 51 10.88 8.26 7.68
C PRO A 51 11.00 7.72 6.24
N ASP A 52 10.25 6.67 5.92
CA ASP A 52 10.17 6.11 4.58
C ASP A 52 9.04 6.70 3.74
N ARG A 53 8.25 7.64 4.26
CA ARG A 53 7.31 8.40 3.43
C ARG A 53 8.10 9.37 2.54
N ILE A 54 7.79 9.34 1.25
CA ILE A 54 8.31 10.27 0.25
C ILE A 54 7.16 10.94 -0.49
N THR A 55 7.42 12.10 -1.08
CA THR A 55 6.49 12.69 -2.05
C THR A 55 6.43 11.78 -3.29
N PRO A 56 5.24 11.32 -3.70
CA PRO A 56 5.08 10.54 -4.93
C PRO A 56 5.66 11.28 -6.15
N PRO A 57 6.43 10.61 -7.02
CA PRO A 57 6.94 11.23 -8.24
C PRO A 57 5.85 11.54 -9.27
N CYS A 58 4.72 10.81 -9.26
CA CYS A 58 3.59 11.10 -10.15
C CYS A 58 2.65 12.14 -9.53
N PRO A 59 2.36 13.26 -10.21
CA PRO A 59 1.43 14.29 -9.72
C PRO A 59 -0.02 13.81 -9.67
N HIS A 60 -0.34 12.67 -10.32
CA HIS A 60 -1.68 12.08 -10.34
C HIS A 60 -1.87 10.95 -9.31
N PHE A 61 -0.85 10.66 -8.50
CA PHE A 61 -0.92 9.62 -7.47
C PHE A 61 -2.08 9.89 -6.49
N GLY A 62 -2.82 8.84 -6.12
CA GLY A 62 -4.09 8.93 -5.40
C GLY A 62 -5.28 8.92 -6.38
N PRO A 63 -5.71 10.08 -6.93
CA PRO A 63 -6.93 10.15 -7.75
C PRO A 63 -6.91 9.29 -9.01
N CYS A 64 -5.75 9.06 -9.64
CA CYS A 64 -5.66 8.25 -10.85
C CYS A 64 -5.87 6.75 -10.60
N GLY A 65 -5.59 6.24 -9.40
CA GLY A 65 -5.73 4.82 -9.04
C GLY A 65 -4.75 3.85 -9.71
N GLY A 66 -3.85 4.32 -10.58
CA GLY A 66 -2.94 3.44 -11.34
C GLY A 66 -1.76 2.87 -10.54
N CYS A 67 -1.42 3.47 -9.39
CA CYS A 67 -0.32 3.04 -8.51
C CYS A 67 -0.74 3.20 -7.06
N THR A 68 -0.31 2.28 -6.18
CA THR A 68 -0.71 2.24 -4.76
C THR A 68 0.35 2.78 -3.80
N LEU A 69 1.64 2.54 -4.06
CA LEU A 69 2.71 2.74 -3.07
C LEU A 69 3.80 3.72 -3.51
N GLN A 70 3.50 4.68 -4.40
CA GLN A 70 4.51 5.65 -4.85
C GLN A 70 4.98 6.60 -3.74
N HIS A 71 4.25 6.69 -2.62
CA HIS A 71 4.63 7.46 -1.44
C HIS A 71 5.58 6.72 -0.51
N TRP A 72 5.99 5.49 -0.84
CA TRP A 72 6.92 4.69 -0.03
C TRP A 72 8.33 4.69 -0.62
N ARG A 73 9.33 4.95 0.22
CA ARG A 73 10.74 4.90 -0.14
C ARG A 73 11.09 3.56 -0.77
N ASP A 74 11.89 3.64 -1.82
CA ASP A 74 12.23 2.50 -2.65
C ASP A 74 12.80 1.31 -1.88
N SER A 75 13.78 1.55 -1.01
CA SER A 75 14.44 0.50 -0.22
C SER A 75 13.44 -0.26 0.66
N ALA A 76 12.60 0.47 1.39
CA ALA A 76 11.58 -0.12 2.26
C ALA A 76 10.51 -0.89 1.47
N TYR A 77 10.09 -0.36 0.31
CA TYR A 77 9.21 -1.09 -0.61
C TYR A 77 9.84 -2.41 -1.09
N ALA A 78 11.13 -2.37 -1.45
CA ALA A 78 11.83 -3.54 -1.97
C ALA A 78 11.98 -4.64 -0.90
N GLU A 79 12.34 -4.25 0.32
CA GLU A 79 12.41 -5.14 1.48
C GLU A 79 11.06 -5.80 1.75
N TRP A 80 9.97 -5.02 1.79
CA TRP A 80 8.62 -5.57 1.96
C TRP A 80 8.24 -6.53 0.83
N LYS A 81 8.52 -6.18 -0.42
CA LYS A 81 8.12 -7.00 -1.56
C LYS A 81 8.88 -8.33 -1.60
N ALA A 82 10.17 -8.32 -1.28
CA ALA A 82 10.97 -9.53 -1.12
C ALA A 82 10.48 -10.37 0.08
N GLY A 83 10.21 -9.71 1.21
CA GLY A 83 9.67 -10.33 2.43
C GLY A 83 8.37 -11.09 2.18
N GLN A 84 7.45 -10.57 1.36
CA GLN A 84 6.21 -11.28 1.01
C GLN A 84 6.46 -12.65 0.38
N VAL A 85 7.47 -12.78 -0.49
CA VAL A 85 7.82 -14.05 -1.13
C VAL A 85 8.44 -15.00 -0.11
N VAL A 86 9.39 -14.50 0.70
CA VAL A 86 10.05 -15.28 1.76
C VAL A 86 9.02 -15.81 2.76
N ASP A 87 8.11 -14.96 3.23
CA ASP A 87 7.08 -15.34 4.21
C ASP A 87 6.08 -16.34 3.62
N ALA A 88 5.73 -16.21 2.33
CA ALA A 88 4.86 -17.16 1.65
C ALA A 88 5.50 -18.55 1.55
N LEU A 89 6.77 -18.65 1.18
CA LEU A 89 7.48 -19.91 1.06
C LEU A 89 7.79 -20.53 2.43
N ARG A 90 8.10 -19.70 3.43
CA ARG A 90 8.31 -20.17 4.81
C ARG A 90 7.08 -20.87 5.38
N ARG A 91 5.86 -20.40 5.05
CA ARG A 91 4.60 -21.08 5.45
C ARG A 91 4.42 -22.46 4.83
N MET A 92 5.21 -22.79 3.81
CA MET A 92 5.26 -24.10 3.15
C MET A 92 6.53 -24.88 3.53
N ASP A 93 7.23 -24.46 4.59
CA ASP A 93 8.50 -25.04 5.05
C ASP A 93 9.63 -24.98 4.00
N VAL A 94 9.58 -24.01 3.09
CA VAL A 94 10.62 -23.74 2.09
C VAL A 94 11.41 -22.50 2.48
N ALA A 95 12.69 -22.68 2.79
CA ALA A 95 13.61 -21.58 3.08
C ALA A 95 14.34 -21.13 1.81
N ILE A 96 14.33 -19.82 1.56
CA ILE A 96 15.09 -19.18 0.49
C ILE A 96 15.78 -17.93 1.04
N ASP A 97 16.85 -17.52 0.36
CA ASP A 97 17.39 -16.17 0.54
C ASP A 97 16.41 -15.13 -0.03
N ALA A 98 16.49 -13.89 0.47
CA ALA A 98 15.64 -12.81 -0.01
C ALA A 98 15.85 -12.60 -1.52
N PRO A 99 14.80 -12.68 -2.35
CA PRO A 99 14.94 -12.53 -3.79
C PRO A 99 15.33 -11.08 -4.14
N VAL A 100 16.15 -10.93 -5.18
CA VAL A 100 16.45 -9.62 -5.75
C VAL A 100 15.21 -9.10 -6.48
N LEU A 101 14.74 -7.91 -6.09
CA LEU A 101 13.59 -7.29 -6.73
C LEU A 101 13.94 -6.82 -8.15
N ALA A 102 13.28 -7.38 -9.15
CA ALA A 102 13.28 -6.83 -10.50
C ALA A 102 12.20 -5.75 -10.63
N ARG A 103 12.60 -4.53 -10.97
CA ARG A 103 11.69 -3.38 -11.11
C ARG A 103 11.48 -3.00 -12.58
N SER A 104 10.23 -2.78 -12.95
CA SER A 104 9.89 -2.12 -14.21
C SER A 104 10.39 -0.66 -14.19
N PRO A 105 11.19 -0.22 -15.17
CA PRO A 105 11.67 1.15 -15.23
C PRO A 105 10.52 2.17 -15.25
N PRO A 106 10.73 3.40 -14.77
CA PRO A 106 9.79 4.49 -14.97
C PRO A 106 9.42 4.65 -16.46
N ALA A 107 8.17 5.05 -16.72
CA ALA A 107 7.64 5.25 -18.08
C ALA A 107 7.72 4.01 -19.01
N SER A 108 7.91 2.79 -18.49
CA SER A 108 7.97 1.57 -19.32
C SER A 108 6.61 0.92 -19.62
N ARG A 109 5.51 1.45 -19.07
CA ARG A 109 4.15 0.91 -19.27
C ARG A 109 3.71 1.18 -20.72
N ARG A 110 3.42 0.12 -21.47
CA ARG A 110 3.11 0.16 -22.91
C ARG A 110 1.61 0.19 -23.25
N ARG A 111 0.74 0.11 -22.23
CA ARG A 111 -0.72 0.15 -22.38
C ARG A 111 -1.35 0.87 -21.20
N MET A 112 -2.37 1.68 -21.49
CA MET A 112 -3.19 2.37 -20.50
C MET A 112 -4.65 2.28 -20.93
N ASP A 113 -5.53 1.98 -19.99
CA ASP A 113 -6.97 2.07 -20.19
C ASP A 113 -7.45 3.40 -19.57
N LEU A 114 -8.09 4.25 -20.37
CA LEU A 114 -8.59 5.56 -19.95
C LEU A 114 -10.12 5.51 -19.88
N ALA A 115 -10.65 5.58 -18.66
CA ALA A 115 -12.09 5.74 -18.46
C ALA A 115 -12.48 7.21 -18.71
N ILE A 116 -13.48 7.43 -19.56
CA ILE A 116 -14.00 8.77 -19.88
C ILE A 116 -15.38 8.89 -19.25
N ARG A 117 -15.56 9.92 -18.42
CA ARG A 117 -16.86 10.31 -17.87
C ARG A 117 -17.17 11.75 -18.30
N ARG A 118 -18.45 12.02 -18.57
CA ARG A 118 -18.93 13.39 -18.73
C ARG A 118 -19.19 13.96 -17.34
N ASP A 119 -18.55 15.08 -17.02
CA ASP A 119 -18.88 15.86 -15.84
C ASP A 119 -19.78 17.03 -16.25
N GLY A 120 -20.94 17.16 -15.58
CA GLY A 120 -21.94 18.19 -15.83
C GLY A 120 -23.30 17.67 -16.31
N PRO A 121 -24.37 18.48 -16.19
CA PRO A 121 -25.73 18.10 -16.62
C PRO A 121 -25.80 17.89 -18.13
N ALA A 122 -26.68 16.96 -18.56
CA ALA A 122 -26.88 16.54 -19.95
C ALA A 122 -26.96 17.72 -20.93
#